data_AF-Q6V0K5-F1
#
_entry.id   AF-Q6V0K5-F1
#
_cell.length_a   1.000
_cell.length_b   1.000
_cell.length_c   1.000
_cell.angle_alpha   90.00
_cell.angle_beta   90.00
_cell.angle_gamma   90.00
#
_symmetry.space_group_name_H-M   'P 1'
#
loop_
_entity.id
_entity.type
_entity.pdbx_description
1 polymer ?
#
loop_
_entity_poly.entity_id
_entity_poly.type
_entity_poly.pdbx_seq_one_letter_code
_entity_poly.pdbx_strand_id
1 'polypeptide(L)'
;PSHSPYMEHIRHQFLDELPELTPRPSTIAMYSTVDGEPHDTAYDTTTMTADYWYRNIRNTVRFHDTVAALLGAGEQVFLELSPHPVLTQAITDTVEQAGGGGAAVPALRKDRPDAAAFAAALGQLHCHGISPSWNVLYCQARPLTLPTYAFQHQRYWLLPTAGDFSGANTHAMHPLLDTATELAENRGWVFTGRISPRTQPW
;
A
#
# COMPACT_ATOMS: atom_id res chain seq x y z
N PRO A 1 -31.43 26.32 2.45
CA PRO A 1 -30.42 25.36 1.95
C PRO A 1 -29.06 25.66 2.61
N SER A 2 -28.29 24.65 3.02
CA SER A 2 -26.93 24.86 3.51
C SER A 2 -26.03 25.43 2.39
N HIS A 3 -24.88 25.98 2.79
CA HIS A 3 -23.85 26.55 1.91
C HIS A 3 -24.37 27.67 0.99
N SER A 4 -25.32 28.47 1.47
CA SER A 4 -25.95 29.54 0.72
C SER A 4 -26.20 30.78 1.58
N PRO A 5 -26.45 31.97 0.98
CA PRO A 5 -26.82 33.18 1.71
C PRO A 5 -28.03 33.00 2.64
N TYR A 6 -28.87 32.00 2.40
CA TYR A 6 -30.03 31.71 3.26
C TYR A 6 -29.65 31.44 4.72
N MET A 7 -28.43 30.92 4.98
CA MET A 7 -27.94 30.66 6.34
C MET A 7 -27.71 31.94 7.16
N GLU A 8 -27.66 33.12 6.54
CA GLU A 8 -27.50 34.39 7.27
C GLU A 8 -28.67 34.68 8.22
N HIS A 9 -29.88 34.18 7.90
CA HIS A 9 -31.07 34.33 8.75
C HIS A 9 -30.92 33.67 10.13
N ILE A 10 -30.09 32.63 10.24
CA ILE A 10 -29.88 31.90 11.49
C ILE A 10 -28.55 32.22 12.16
N ARG A 11 -27.75 33.16 11.62
CA ARG A 11 -26.39 33.43 12.11
C ARG A 11 -26.36 33.78 13.59
N HIS A 12 -27.14 34.76 14.01
CA HIS A 12 -27.15 35.22 15.40
C HIS A 12 -27.60 34.09 16.34
N GLN A 13 -28.72 33.44 16.02
CA GLN A 13 -29.21 32.30 16.79
C GLN A 13 -28.16 31.18 16.90
N PHE A 14 -27.50 30.83 15.80
CA PHE A 14 -26.48 29.77 15.79
C PHE A 14 -25.27 30.10 16.67
N LEU A 15 -24.81 31.36 16.65
CA LEU A 15 -23.68 31.81 17.48
C LEU A 15 -24.07 31.87 18.97
N ASP A 16 -25.30 32.32 19.26
CA ASP A 16 -25.83 32.46 20.63
C ASP A 16 -26.15 31.09 21.28
N GLU A 17 -26.38 30.04 20.49
CA GLU A 17 -26.63 28.67 20.98
C GLU A 17 -25.34 27.89 21.30
N LEU A 18 -24.17 28.37 20.87
CA LEU A 18 -22.88 27.71 21.07
C LEU A 18 -21.84 28.52 21.90
N PRO A 19 -22.22 29.22 22.98
CA PRO A 19 -21.32 30.13 23.69
C PRO A 19 -20.22 29.41 24.49
N GLU A 20 -20.46 28.16 24.89
CA GLU A 20 -19.54 27.37 25.74
C GLU A 20 -18.63 26.43 24.92
N LEU A 21 -18.70 26.50 23.60
CA LEU A 21 -17.84 25.68 22.75
C LEU A 21 -16.37 26.08 22.98
N THR A 22 -15.60 25.15 23.55
CA THR A 22 -14.18 25.32 23.87
C THR A 22 -13.35 24.34 23.04
N PRO A 23 -12.93 24.74 21.82
CA PRO A 23 -12.15 23.87 20.95
C PRO A 23 -10.79 23.56 21.58
N ARG A 24 -10.27 22.38 21.27
CA ARG A 24 -9.03 21.85 21.85
C ARG A 24 -8.10 21.39 20.73
N PRO A 25 -6.78 21.39 20.98
CA PRO A 25 -5.84 20.86 20.00
C PRO A 25 -6.13 19.37 19.76
N SER A 26 -6.27 19.00 18.50
CA SER A 26 -6.42 17.62 18.07
C SER A 26 -5.07 16.91 18.04
N THR A 27 -5.06 15.65 18.45
CA THR A 27 -3.90 14.75 18.30
C THR A 27 -3.84 14.11 16.92
N ILE A 28 -4.91 14.21 16.14
CA ILE A 28 -5.01 13.73 14.75
C ILE A 28 -5.02 14.96 13.84
N ALA A 29 -4.21 14.96 12.80
CA ALA A 29 -4.19 16.03 11.81
C ALA A 29 -5.61 16.22 11.22
N MET A 30 -6.12 17.45 11.29
CA MET A 30 -7.42 17.83 10.75
C MET A 30 -7.19 18.72 9.54
N TYR A 31 -7.81 18.40 8.40
CA TYR A 31 -7.74 19.23 7.20
C TYR A 31 -9.12 19.82 6.95
N SER A 32 -9.24 21.14 7.07
CA SER A 32 -10.51 21.86 6.98
C SER A 32 -10.93 22.00 5.52
N THR A 33 -12.20 21.68 5.23
CA THR A 33 -12.83 21.92 3.93
C THR A 33 -13.57 23.27 3.85
N VAL A 34 -13.51 24.08 4.91
CA VAL A 34 -14.31 25.32 5.05
C VAL A 34 -13.54 26.54 4.58
N ASP A 35 -12.28 26.62 4.97
CA ASP A 35 -11.38 27.71 4.69
C ASP A 35 -10.49 27.24 3.55
N GLY A 36 -10.63 27.81 2.35
CA GLY A 36 -9.83 27.46 1.17
C GLY A 36 -8.36 27.86 1.27
N GLU A 37 -7.81 27.87 2.49
CA GLU A 37 -6.41 28.08 2.85
C GLU A 37 -5.57 26.85 2.44
N PRO A 38 -4.23 26.97 2.33
CA PRO A 38 -3.39 25.91 1.80
C PRO A 38 -3.57 24.62 2.59
N HIS A 39 -4.10 23.59 1.92
CA HIS A 39 -4.35 22.26 2.48
C HIS A 39 -3.06 21.44 2.66
N ASP A 40 -1.88 22.08 2.68
CA ASP A 40 -0.59 21.43 2.89
C ASP A 40 -0.24 21.22 4.37
N THR A 41 -0.98 21.87 5.27
CA THR A 41 -0.78 21.79 6.72
C THR A 41 -2.07 21.50 7.47
N ALA A 42 -1.94 20.85 8.64
CA ALA A 42 -3.06 20.56 9.50
C ALA A 42 -3.65 21.86 10.08
N TYR A 43 -4.98 21.94 10.10
CA TYR A 43 -5.76 23.05 10.63
C TYR A 43 -5.60 23.17 12.15
N ASP A 44 -5.50 24.41 12.64
CA ASP A 44 -5.52 24.67 14.09
C ASP A 44 -6.93 24.49 14.66
N THR A 45 -7.18 23.28 15.15
CA THR A 45 -8.45 22.90 15.79
C THR A 45 -8.83 23.74 17.02
N THR A 46 -7.92 24.51 17.64
CA THR A 46 -8.27 25.43 18.73
C THR A 46 -9.11 26.62 18.26
N THR A 47 -9.11 26.88 16.94
CA THR A 47 -9.86 27.98 16.31
C THR A 47 -11.27 27.58 15.84
N MET A 48 -11.67 26.30 16.00
CA MET A 48 -12.97 25.76 15.58
C MET A 48 -14.14 26.18 16.51
N THR A 49 -14.26 27.48 16.74
CA THR A 49 -15.29 28.14 17.55
C THR A 49 -16.66 28.11 16.86
N ALA A 50 -17.70 28.66 17.51
CA ALA A 50 -19.02 28.79 16.90
C ALA A 50 -18.98 29.49 15.52
N ASP A 51 -18.08 30.46 15.33
CA ASP A 51 -17.89 31.13 14.04
C ASP A 51 -17.40 30.17 12.95
N TYR A 52 -16.48 29.25 13.26
CA TYR A 52 -16.03 28.23 12.32
C TYR A 52 -17.19 27.33 11.87
N TRP A 53 -17.99 26.86 12.83
CA TRP A 53 -19.13 25.98 12.52
C TRP A 53 -20.22 26.71 11.75
N TYR A 54 -20.43 28.00 12.03
CA TYR A 54 -21.29 28.84 11.21
C TYR A 54 -20.75 28.97 9.78
N ARG A 55 -19.44 29.24 9.62
CA ARG A 55 -18.80 29.25 8.30
C ARG A 55 -18.91 27.91 7.57
N ASN A 56 -18.79 26.79 8.28
CA ASN A 56 -18.96 25.45 7.70
C ASN A 56 -20.33 25.30 7.03
N ILE A 57 -21.41 25.69 7.71
CA ILE A 57 -22.77 25.59 7.16
C ILE A 57 -23.08 26.70 6.15
N ARG A 58 -22.37 27.85 6.18
CA ARG A 58 -22.62 29.02 5.32
C ARG A 58 -21.82 29.01 4.02
N ASN A 59 -20.58 28.53 4.04
CA ASN A 59 -19.64 28.64 2.92
C ASN A 59 -19.57 27.34 2.12
N THR A 60 -19.00 27.41 0.93
CA THR A 60 -18.78 26.25 0.05
C THR A 60 -17.83 25.23 0.70
N VAL A 61 -18.19 23.94 0.64
CA VAL A 61 -17.31 22.84 1.06
C VAL A 61 -16.28 22.55 -0.03
N ARG A 62 -15.00 22.80 0.25
CA ARG A 62 -13.85 22.60 -0.64
C ARG A 62 -13.31 21.16 -0.61
N PHE A 63 -14.20 20.16 -0.62
CA PHE A 63 -13.81 18.76 -0.38
C PHE A 63 -12.80 18.21 -1.41
N HIS A 64 -13.05 18.45 -2.70
CA HIS A 64 -12.15 18.01 -3.77
C HIS A 64 -10.74 18.59 -3.59
N ASP A 65 -10.64 19.90 -3.35
CA ASP A 65 -9.35 20.58 -3.17
C ASP A 65 -8.58 20.02 -1.97
N THR A 66 -9.27 19.71 -0.87
CA THR A 66 -8.67 19.09 0.31
C THR A 66 -8.14 17.68 0.00
N VAL A 67 -8.91 16.84 -0.69
CA VAL A 67 -8.47 15.49 -1.09
C VAL A 67 -7.29 15.56 -2.07
N ALA A 68 -7.35 16.45 -3.06
CA ALA A 68 -6.28 16.64 -4.04
C ALA A 68 -4.96 17.10 -3.39
N ALA A 69 -5.04 17.99 -2.39
CA ALA A 69 -3.87 18.43 -1.65
C ALA A 69 -3.28 17.30 -0.78
N LEU A 70 -4.11 16.49 -0.11
CA LEU A 70 -3.65 15.33 0.65
C LEU A 70 -2.94 14.31 -0.24
N LEU A 71 -3.47 14.05 -1.43
CA LEU A 71 -2.81 13.24 -2.45
C LEU A 71 -1.45 13.83 -2.85
N GLY A 72 -1.38 15.14 -3.08
CA GLY A 72 -0.14 15.86 -3.36
C GLY A 72 0.89 15.81 -2.22
N ALA A 73 0.42 15.71 -0.98
CA ALA A 73 1.25 15.52 0.22
C ALA A 73 1.70 14.06 0.43
N GLY A 74 1.19 13.12 -0.39
CA GLY A 74 1.59 11.72 -0.38
C GLY A 74 0.61 10.78 0.33
N GLU A 75 -0.53 11.26 0.84
CA GLU A 75 -1.58 10.40 1.37
C GLU A 75 -2.22 9.59 0.25
N GLN A 76 -2.41 8.28 0.44
CA GLN A 76 -2.89 7.39 -0.64
C GLN A 76 -4.16 6.61 -0.27
N VAL A 77 -4.51 6.49 1.01
CA VAL A 77 -5.62 5.63 1.45
C VAL A 77 -6.60 6.44 2.27
N PHE A 78 -7.84 6.53 1.80
CA PHE A 78 -8.92 7.28 2.43
C PHE A 78 -10.00 6.32 2.93
N LEU A 79 -10.38 6.44 4.20
CA LEU A 79 -11.48 5.68 4.80
C LEU A 79 -12.70 6.59 4.95
N GLU A 80 -13.82 6.25 4.31
CA GLU A 80 -15.09 6.94 4.51
C GLU A 80 -15.84 6.34 5.71
N LEU A 81 -15.95 7.11 6.78
CA LEU A 81 -16.70 6.75 7.99
C LEU A 81 -18.15 7.24 7.89
N SER A 82 -19.00 6.45 7.24
CA SER A 82 -20.43 6.75 7.05
C SER A 82 -21.26 5.45 7.06
N PRO A 83 -22.57 5.50 7.39
CA PRO A 83 -23.45 4.32 7.33
C PRO A 83 -23.68 3.81 5.89
N HIS A 84 -23.41 4.65 4.89
CA HIS A 84 -23.44 4.31 3.48
C HIS A 84 -22.53 5.28 2.70
N PRO A 85 -21.73 4.78 1.75
CA PRO A 85 -20.76 5.61 1.07
C PRO A 85 -21.44 6.66 0.17
N VAL A 86 -21.14 7.92 0.45
CA VAL A 86 -21.58 9.07 -0.36
C VAL A 86 -20.40 9.86 -0.91
N LEU A 87 -19.20 9.72 -0.33
CA LEU A 87 -17.99 10.43 -0.77
C LEU A 87 -16.99 9.54 -1.49
N THR A 88 -17.07 8.22 -1.33
CA THR A 88 -16.11 7.24 -1.88
C THR A 88 -15.89 7.47 -3.37
N GLN A 89 -16.95 7.65 -4.15
CA GLN A 89 -16.83 7.90 -5.60
C GLN A 89 -16.09 9.21 -5.89
N ALA A 90 -16.43 10.32 -5.20
CA ALA A 90 -15.77 11.60 -5.42
C ALA A 90 -14.27 11.56 -5.05
N ILE A 91 -13.90 10.79 -4.03
CA ILE A 91 -12.50 10.54 -3.67
C ILE A 91 -11.83 9.73 -4.78
N THR A 92 -12.44 8.64 -5.25
CA THR A 92 -11.93 7.82 -6.36
C THR A 92 -11.68 8.66 -7.61
N ASP A 93 -12.64 9.50 -8.00
CA ASP A 93 -12.50 10.39 -9.17
C ASP A 93 -11.31 11.36 -8.98
N THR A 94 -11.11 11.87 -7.76
CA THR A 94 -9.98 12.77 -7.45
C THR A 94 -8.63 12.03 -7.49
N VAL A 95 -8.58 10.79 -7.01
CA VAL A 95 -7.40 9.90 -7.10
C VAL A 95 -7.04 9.64 -8.57
N GLU A 96 -8.02 9.32 -9.40
CA GLU A 96 -7.81 9.07 -10.82
C GLU A 96 -7.26 10.31 -11.54
N GLN A 97 -7.80 11.49 -11.23
CA GLN A 97 -7.30 12.77 -11.76
C GLN A 97 -5.86 13.07 -11.33
N ALA A 98 -5.45 12.64 -10.14
CA ALA A 98 -4.09 12.81 -9.62
C ALA A 98 -3.06 11.79 -10.18
N GLY A 99 -3.47 10.91 -11.10
CA GLY A 99 -2.60 9.90 -11.72
C GLY A 99 -2.77 8.48 -11.17
N GLY A 100 -3.77 8.24 -10.31
CA GLY A 100 -4.09 6.92 -9.76
C GLY A 100 -3.20 6.51 -8.58
N GLY A 101 -3.30 5.24 -8.18
CA GLY A 101 -2.47 4.64 -7.11
C GLY A 101 -3.03 4.75 -5.69
N GLY A 102 -3.95 5.69 -5.45
CA GLY A 102 -4.70 5.79 -4.20
C GLY A 102 -5.93 4.87 -4.12
N ALA A 103 -6.55 4.81 -2.94
CA ALA A 103 -7.74 4.02 -2.67
C ALA A 103 -8.73 4.77 -1.76
N ALA A 104 -10.02 4.60 -2.03
CA ALA A 104 -11.12 5.05 -1.19
C ALA A 104 -11.89 3.82 -0.67
N VAL A 105 -11.92 3.65 0.65
CA VAL A 105 -12.51 2.49 1.33
C VAL A 105 -13.74 2.94 2.11
N PRO A 106 -14.94 2.40 1.84
CA PRO A 106 -16.11 2.68 2.65
C PRO A 106 -16.15 1.80 3.91
N ALA A 107 -16.42 2.38 5.08
CA ALA A 107 -16.48 1.63 6.33
C ALA A 107 -17.74 0.76 6.44
N LEU A 108 -18.89 1.28 6.01
CA LEU A 108 -20.17 0.57 6.05
C LEU A 108 -20.91 0.72 4.72
N ARG A 109 -21.95 -0.08 4.51
CA ARG A 109 -22.81 0.00 3.34
C ARG A 109 -24.23 -0.35 3.72
N LYS A 110 -25.18 0.50 3.31
CA LYS A 110 -26.61 0.17 3.35
C LYS A 110 -26.88 -1.24 2.81
N ASP A 111 -27.83 -1.93 3.44
CA ASP A 111 -28.28 -3.28 3.08
C ASP A 111 -27.18 -4.37 3.25
N ARG A 112 -26.16 -4.08 4.06
CA ARG A 112 -25.15 -5.06 4.49
C ARG A 112 -25.07 -5.08 6.02
N PRO A 113 -24.85 -6.26 6.65
CA PRO A 113 -24.61 -6.31 8.09
C PRO A 113 -23.32 -5.55 8.46
N ASP A 114 -23.43 -4.63 9.43
CA ASP A 114 -22.35 -3.71 9.80
C ASP A 114 -21.03 -4.41 10.11
N ALA A 115 -21.06 -5.49 10.90
CA ALA A 115 -19.86 -6.25 11.26
C ALA A 115 -19.14 -6.84 10.04
N ALA A 116 -19.91 -7.33 9.06
CA ALA A 116 -19.36 -7.90 7.83
C ALA A 116 -18.80 -6.80 6.90
N ALA A 117 -19.51 -5.67 6.79
CA ALA A 117 -19.05 -4.53 6.00
C ALA A 117 -17.76 -3.93 6.57
N PHE A 118 -17.71 -3.73 7.88
CA PHE A 118 -16.54 -3.19 8.56
C PHE A 118 -15.35 -4.15 8.50
N ALA A 119 -15.56 -5.45 8.68
CA ALA A 119 -14.51 -6.46 8.50
C ALA A 119 -13.94 -6.44 7.06
N ALA A 120 -14.78 -6.26 6.05
CA ALA A 120 -14.34 -6.10 4.67
C ALA A 120 -13.52 -4.81 4.47
N ALA A 121 -13.93 -3.70 5.08
CA ALA A 121 -13.17 -2.44 5.05
C ALA A 121 -11.77 -2.60 5.68
N LEU A 122 -11.67 -3.27 6.84
CA LEU A 122 -10.38 -3.59 7.45
C LEU A 122 -9.51 -4.47 6.55
N GLY A 123 -10.11 -5.44 5.85
CA GLY A 123 -9.40 -6.25 4.87
C GLY A 123 -8.86 -5.43 3.70
N GLN A 124 -9.66 -4.49 3.17
CA GLN A 124 -9.23 -3.58 2.10
C GLN A 124 -8.09 -2.68 2.56
N LEU A 125 -8.22 -2.05 3.73
CA LEU A 125 -7.15 -1.25 4.33
C LEU A 125 -5.86 -2.07 4.49
N HIS A 126 -5.95 -3.30 4.99
CA HIS A 126 -4.80 -4.19 5.15
C HIS A 126 -4.12 -4.51 3.81
N CYS A 127 -4.90 -4.77 2.75
CA CYS A 127 -4.37 -4.96 1.39
C CYS A 127 -3.69 -3.70 0.83
N HIS A 128 -4.07 -2.51 1.30
CA HIS A 128 -3.42 -1.24 0.98
C HIS A 128 -2.29 -0.87 1.97
N GLY A 129 -1.84 -1.82 2.81
CA GLY A 129 -0.73 -1.63 3.74
C GLY A 129 -1.10 -0.99 5.09
N ILE A 130 -2.38 -0.66 5.30
CA ILE A 130 -2.89 -0.12 6.56
C ILE A 130 -3.44 -1.27 7.40
N SER A 131 -2.58 -1.85 8.25
CA SER A 131 -2.98 -2.95 9.13
C SER A 131 -3.43 -2.44 10.50
N PRO A 132 -4.62 -2.83 10.99
CA PRO A 132 -4.99 -2.55 12.37
C PRO A 132 -4.11 -3.35 13.34
N SER A 133 -4.14 -2.96 14.60
CA SER A 133 -3.60 -3.76 15.70
C SER A 133 -4.50 -4.97 15.93
N TRP A 134 -4.23 -6.08 15.23
CA TRP A 134 -5.04 -7.31 15.27
C TRP A 134 -5.20 -7.88 16.69
N ASN A 135 -4.20 -7.70 17.55
CA ASN A 135 -4.25 -8.08 18.96
C ASN A 135 -5.30 -7.29 19.77
N VAL A 136 -5.64 -6.07 19.37
CA VAL A 136 -6.72 -5.28 19.99
C VAL A 136 -8.08 -5.85 19.58
N LEU A 137 -8.25 -6.18 18.30
CA LEU A 137 -9.50 -6.75 17.77
C LEU A 137 -9.76 -8.18 18.26
N TYR A 138 -8.69 -8.97 18.41
CA TYR A 138 -8.74 -10.39 18.75
C TYR A 138 -8.00 -10.68 20.06
N CYS A 139 -8.22 -9.86 21.09
CA CYS A 139 -7.46 -9.90 22.35
C CYS A 139 -7.56 -11.23 23.14
N GLN A 140 -8.63 -11.99 22.94
CA GLN A 140 -8.85 -13.31 23.58
C GLN A 140 -8.72 -14.48 22.61
N ALA A 141 -8.35 -14.23 21.35
CA ALA A 141 -8.24 -15.30 20.36
C ALA A 141 -7.01 -16.17 20.62
N ARG A 142 -7.14 -17.46 20.32
CA ARG A 142 -6.01 -18.40 20.37
C ARG A 142 -5.43 -18.57 18.98
N PRO A 143 -4.09 -18.45 18.81
CA PRO A 143 -3.45 -18.77 17.54
C PRO A 143 -3.72 -20.22 17.14
N LEU A 144 -4.01 -20.43 15.86
CA LEU A 144 -4.16 -21.76 15.27
C LEU A 144 -3.03 -21.96 14.25
N THR A 145 -2.55 -23.20 14.14
CA THR A 145 -1.61 -23.56 13.07
C THR A 145 -2.33 -23.55 11.73
N LEU A 146 -1.86 -22.69 10.83
CA LEU A 146 -2.33 -22.61 9.45
C LEU A 146 -1.34 -23.35 8.53
N PRO A 147 -1.77 -23.72 7.30
CA PRO A 147 -0.84 -24.21 6.28
C PRO A 147 0.35 -23.25 6.10
N THR A 148 1.53 -23.81 5.82
CA THR A 148 2.72 -23.02 5.56
C THR A 148 2.57 -22.22 4.27
N TYR A 149 3.40 -21.19 4.11
CA TYR A 149 3.44 -20.38 2.90
C TYR A 149 3.57 -21.25 1.64
N ALA A 150 2.66 -21.06 0.68
CA ALA A 150 2.66 -21.78 -0.59
C ALA A 150 3.71 -21.16 -1.52
N PHE A 151 4.97 -21.58 -1.37
CA PHE A 151 6.06 -21.13 -2.22
C PHE A 151 5.77 -21.44 -3.71
N GLN A 152 6.00 -20.44 -4.56
CA GLN A 152 5.97 -20.60 -6.02
C GLN A 152 7.30 -21.20 -6.47
N HIS A 153 7.37 -22.54 -6.47
CA HIS A 153 8.61 -23.27 -6.72
C HIS A 153 9.09 -23.12 -8.17
N GLN A 154 10.35 -22.76 -8.33
CA GLN A 154 11.11 -22.93 -9.57
C GLN A 154 12.33 -23.79 -9.31
N ARG A 155 12.72 -24.60 -10.30
CA ARG A 155 13.89 -25.46 -10.20
C ARG A 155 15.15 -24.63 -10.44
N TYR A 156 15.87 -24.32 -9.37
CA TYR A 156 17.20 -23.73 -9.45
C TYR A 156 18.25 -24.81 -9.24
N TRP A 157 18.87 -25.26 -10.33
CA TRP A 157 19.95 -26.24 -10.30
C TRP A 157 21.01 -25.87 -11.32
N LEU A 158 22.28 -25.80 -10.90
CA LEU A 158 23.40 -25.62 -11.81
C LEU A 158 23.57 -26.92 -12.61
N LEU A 159 23.32 -26.87 -13.91
CA LEU A 159 23.60 -27.98 -14.81
C LEU A 159 25.05 -27.87 -15.27
N PRO A 160 25.83 -28.96 -15.23
CA PRO A 160 27.15 -28.96 -15.87
C PRO A 160 26.97 -28.70 -17.36
N THR A 161 27.56 -27.62 -17.87
CA THR A 161 27.71 -27.44 -19.32
C THR A 161 28.61 -28.57 -19.83
N ALA A 162 28.13 -29.33 -20.81
CA ALA A 162 28.96 -30.35 -21.46
C ALA A 162 30.07 -29.63 -22.23
N GLY A 163 31.26 -29.58 -21.62
CA GLY A 163 32.43 -28.92 -22.18
C GLY A 163 32.74 -27.60 -21.49
N ASP A 164 33.17 -27.63 -20.23
CA ASP A 164 34.38 -26.90 -19.85
C ASP A 164 34.90 -27.37 -18.49
N PHE A 165 35.72 -28.42 -18.50
CA PHE A 165 36.70 -28.66 -17.44
C PHE A 165 38.06 -28.02 -17.85
N SER A 166 38.06 -26.91 -18.60
CA SER A 166 39.29 -26.14 -18.92
C SER A 166 39.80 -25.32 -17.73
N GLY A 167 39.37 -25.67 -16.51
CA GLY A 167 40.06 -25.26 -15.29
C GLY A 167 41.42 -25.94 -15.21
N ALA A 168 42.43 -25.27 -15.79
CA ALA A 168 43.87 -25.48 -15.61
C ALA A 168 44.62 -26.57 -16.39
N ASN A 169 43.97 -27.38 -17.24
CA ASN A 169 44.67 -28.41 -18.02
C ASN A 169 44.68 -28.12 -19.53
N THR A 170 45.81 -28.41 -20.19
CA THR A 170 45.96 -28.25 -21.65
C THR A 170 45.01 -29.20 -22.37
N HIS A 171 44.28 -28.70 -23.36
CA HIS A 171 43.44 -29.54 -24.22
C HIS A 171 44.33 -30.52 -24.98
N ALA A 172 44.09 -31.82 -24.86
CA ALA A 172 44.77 -32.78 -25.72
C ALA A 172 44.11 -32.69 -27.11
N MET A 173 44.88 -32.55 -28.19
CA MET A 173 44.34 -32.45 -29.56
C MET A 173 43.85 -33.80 -30.12
N HIS A 174 43.32 -34.68 -29.26
CA HIS A 174 42.96 -36.05 -29.62
C HIS A 174 41.45 -36.29 -29.41
N PRO A 175 40.73 -36.90 -30.38
CA PRO A 175 39.27 -37.02 -30.35
C PRO A 175 38.66 -37.80 -29.18
N LEU A 176 39.48 -38.49 -28.38
CA LEU A 176 39.08 -39.27 -27.21
C LEU A 176 39.73 -38.82 -25.89
N LEU A 177 40.65 -37.85 -25.94
CA LEU A 177 41.37 -37.38 -24.77
C LEU A 177 41.09 -35.88 -24.66
N ASP A 178 40.30 -35.49 -23.67
CA ASP A 178 39.81 -34.10 -23.55
C ASP A 178 40.87 -33.21 -22.90
N THR A 179 41.59 -33.73 -21.90
CA THR A 179 42.62 -32.97 -21.17
C THR A 179 43.90 -33.78 -21.03
N ALA A 180 45.03 -33.08 -21.11
CA ALA A 180 46.36 -33.58 -20.81
C ALA A 180 46.89 -32.85 -19.57
N THR A 181 47.42 -33.61 -18.63
CA THR A 181 48.11 -33.07 -17.46
C THR A 181 49.49 -33.69 -17.40
N GLU A 182 50.53 -32.84 -17.47
CA GLU A 182 51.90 -33.27 -17.27
C GLU A 182 52.11 -33.61 -15.79
N LEU A 183 52.65 -34.80 -15.50
CA LEU A 183 53.02 -35.18 -14.15
C LEU A 183 54.35 -34.51 -13.78
N ALA A 184 54.40 -33.97 -12.57
CA ALA A 184 55.60 -33.33 -12.04
C ALA A 184 56.83 -34.24 -12.11
N GLU A 185 58.01 -33.61 -12.23
CA GLU A 185 59.31 -34.28 -12.37
C GLU A 185 59.45 -35.08 -13.67
N ASN A 186 58.72 -34.67 -14.72
CA ASN A 186 58.79 -35.23 -16.07
C ASN A 186 58.48 -36.73 -16.11
N ARG A 187 57.60 -37.19 -15.20
CA ARG A 187 57.24 -38.61 -15.02
C ARG A 187 56.18 -39.11 -16.01
N GLY A 188 55.85 -38.30 -17.01
CA GLY A 188 54.92 -38.62 -18.08
C GLY A 188 53.65 -37.79 -18.03
N TRP A 189 52.65 -38.23 -18.79
CA TRP A 189 51.42 -37.49 -19.01
C TRP A 189 50.22 -38.34 -18.59
N VAL A 190 49.27 -37.71 -17.91
CA VAL A 190 47.94 -38.27 -17.68
C VAL A 190 46.98 -37.62 -18.66
N PHE A 191 46.28 -38.45 -19.41
CA PHE A 191 45.22 -38.00 -20.30
C PHE A 191 43.89 -38.44 -19.73
N THR A 192 42.92 -37.53 -19.67
CA THR A 192 41.55 -37.87 -19.29
C THR A 192 40.60 -37.45 -20.40
N GLY A 193 39.63 -38.29 -20.68
CA GLY A 193 38.59 -38.05 -21.67
C GLY A 193 37.31 -38.76 -21.29
N ARG A 194 36.17 -38.25 -21.77
CA ARG A 194 34.88 -38.85 -21.51
C ARG A 194 34.34 -39.54 -22.76
N ILE A 195 34.19 -40.85 -22.70
CA ILE A 195 33.52 -41.63 -23.74
C ILE A 195 32.05 -41.78 -23.34
N SER A 196 31.15 -41.30 -24.18
CA SER A 196 29.71 -41.59 -24.02
C SER A 196 29.02 -41.69 -25.37
N PRO A 197 27.95 -42.49 -25.51
CA PRO A 197 27.18 -42.57 -26.74
C PRO A 197 26.57 -41.23 -27.19
N ARG A 198 26.46 -40.25 -26.29
CA ARG A 198 26.01 -38.89 -26.62
C ARG A 198 27.07 -38.04 -27.30
N THR A 199 28.35 -38.34 -27.08
CA THR A 199 29.50 -37.56 -27.58
C THR A 199 30.30 -38.30 -28.65
N GLN A 200 30.31 -39.64 -28.61
CA GLN A 200 30.93 -40.53 -29.60
C GLN A 200 29.88 -41.59 -30.00
N PRO A 201 29.11 -41.37 -31.08
CA PRO A 201 27.95 -42.19 -31.43
C PRO A 201 28.28 -43.43 -32.28
N TRP A 202 29.55 -43.64 -32.60
CA TRP A 202 30.08 -44.85 -33.26
C TRP A 202 30.23 -46.00 -32.26
#